data_AF-A0AAW0L8F6-F1
#
_entry.id   AF-A0AAW0L8F6-F1
#
_cell.length_a   1.000
_cell.length_b   1.000
_cell.length_c   1.000
_cell.angle_alpha   90.00
_cell.angle_beta   90.00
_cell.angle_gamma   90.00
#
_symmetry.space_group_name_H-M   'P 1'
#
loop_
_entity.id
_entity.type
_entity.pdbx_description
1 polymer ?
#
loop_
_entity_poly.entity_id
_entity_poly.type
_entity_poly.pdbx_seq_one_letter_code
_entity_poly.pdbx_strand_id
1 'polypeptide(L)'
;MAVRRAQRTSFATITLILMVLVSVDAASDNNGQYSPCGDTTVARSDGFSLGFAFAGKTSFYFNTTQQLSPCDSRLGLSSSNSLFAIFRPKVDEISLLTVNSTTSLENNGYMVAFAGRKYAARSTPAFVANSTYIVTSFTLALEFQKGRLQNFYWKRDGCAKCSGSSNFVCLNNQDCAIKTSNCKNNGGTVDCSLGIQLAFSGTDKHLQALNSWYEVANLRQYSLYGVYSNLKDSLTNQYNSFF
;
A
#
# COMPACT_ATOMS: atom_id res chain seq x y z
N MET A 1 53.88 -62.42 -34.70
CA MET A 1 54.38 -61.02 -34.73
C MET A 1 53.72 -60.33 -35.92
N ALA A 2 52.96 -59.24 -35.85
CA ALA A 2 52.45 -58.39 -34.78
C ALA A 2 51.04 -57.92 -35.21
N VAL A 3 50.09 -57.92 -34.27
CA VAL A 3 48.73 -57.38 -34.43
C VAL A 3 48.80 -55.86 -34.23
N ARG A 4 48.39 -55.05 -35.22
CA ARG A 4 48.14 -53.61 -35.00
C ARG A 4 46.64 -53.33 -34.99
N ARG A 5 46.19 -52.92 -33.81
CA ARG A 5 44.84 -52.49 -33.45
C ARG A 5 44.55 -51.09 -34.00
N ALA A 6 43.29 -50.94 -34.44
CA ALA A 6 42.41 -49.76 -34.44
C ALA A 6 43.00 -48.36 -34.24
N GLN A 7 42.58 -47.43 -35.10
CA GLN A 7 42.37 -46.05 -34.70
C GLN A 7 40.98 -45.60 -35.17
N ARG A 8 40.05 -45.61 -34.20
CA ARG A 8 38.68 -45.08 -34.34
C ARG A 8 38.77 -43.57 -34.58
N THR A 9 38.10 -43.10 -35.62
CA THR A 9 37.82 -41.69 -35.85
C THR A 9 36.86 -41.19 -34.77
N SER A 10 37.35 -40.37 -33.85
CA SER A 10 36.54 -39.72 -32.83
C SER A 10 36.05 -38.39 -33.40
N PHE A 11 34.77 -38.34 -33.80
CA PHE A 11 34.08 -37.08 -34.08
C PHE A 11 33.88 -36.35 -32.75
N ALA A 12 34.80 -35.43 -32.41
CA ALA A 12 34.61 -34.52 -31.31
C ALA A 12 33.52 -33.51 -31.69
N THR A 13 32.28 -33.77 -31.27
CA THR A 13 31.18 -32.80 -31.31
C THR A 13 31.49 -31.65 -30.36
N ILE A 14 31.82 -30.49 -30.91
CA ILE A 14 31.92 -29.23 -30.15
C ILE A 14 30.48 -28.75 -29.92
N THR A 15 29.93 -29.03 -28.75
CA THR A 15 28.69 -28.42 -28.26
C THR A 15 28.98 -26.98 -27.84
N LEU A 16 28.57 -26.02 -28.68
CA LEU A 16 28.55 -24.61 -28.35
C LEU A 16 27.45 -24.36 -27.29
N ILE A 17 27.83 -24.26 -26.02
CA ILE A 17 26.90 -23.84 -24.96
C ILE A 17 26.60 -22.36 -25.18
N LEU A 18 25.43 -22.06 -25.75
CA LEU A 18 24.89 -20.71 -25.80
C LEU A 18 24.51 -20.33 -24.36
N MET A 19 25.39 -19.63 -23.64
CA MET A 19 24.99 -18.96 -22.39
C MET A 19 24.00 -17.88 -22.76
N VAL A 20 22.71 -18.19 -22.70
CA VAL A 20 21.67 -17.17 -22.63
C VAL A 20 21.89 -16.46 -21.30
N LEU A 21 22.54 -15.30 -21.34
CA LEU A 21 22.47 -14.32 -20.27
C LEU A 21 21.00 -13.93 -20.15
N VAL A 22 20.28 -14.63 -19.29
CA VAL A 22 18.96 -14.18 -18.84
C VAL A 22 19.27 -12.93 -18.04
N SER A 23 19.11 -11.76 -18.67
CA SER A 23 19.01 -10.50 -17.96
C SER A 23 17.82 -10.65 -17.03
N VAL A 24 18.08 -11.02 -15.79
CA VAL A 24 17.11 -10.78 -14.74
C VAL A 24 17.06 -9.26 -14.67
N ASP A 25 16.05 -8.65 -15.29
CA ASP A 25 15.69 -7.27 -14.99
C ASP A 25 15.35 -7.26 -13.50
N ALA A 26 16.39 -7.15 -12.67
CA ALA A 26 16.25 -6.64 -11.33
C ALA A 26 15.57 -5.30 -11.56
N ALA A 27 14.28 -5.23 -11.25
CA ALA A 27 13.49 -4.02 -11.23
C ALA A 27 14.28 -2.97 -10.47
N SER A 28 15.10 -2.22 -11.19
CA SER A 28 15.99 -1.23 -10.63
C SER A 28 15.11 -0.01 -10.47
N ASP A 29 14.67 0.17 -9.23
CA ASP A 29 13.95 1.36 -8.82
C ASP A 29 14.75 2.60 -9.24
N ASN A 30 14.24 3.29 -10.25
CA ASN A 30 14.90 4.43 -10.89
C ASN A 30 14.22 5.76 -10.52
N ASN A 31 13.39 5.75 -9.47
CA ASN A 31 12.75 6.94 -8.96
C ASN A 31 13.46 7.46 -7.71
N GLY A 32 14.42 8.37 -7.89
CA GLY A 32 15.17 8.99 -6.78
C GLY A 32 14.36 9.94 -5.87
N GLN A 33 13.05 10.08 -6.06
CA GLN A 33 12.21 10.97 -5.26
C GLN A 33 11.73 10.27 -3.98
N TYR A 34 12.35 10.60 -2.84
CA TYR A 34 12.02 10.00 -1.53
C TYR A 34 11.02 10.82 -0.70
N SER A 35 10.89 12.11 -0.94
CA SER A 35 9.89 12.94 -0.25
C SER A 35 8.52 12.80 -0.92
N PRO A 36 7.44 12.55 -0.17
CA PRO A 36 6.09 12.50 -0.74
C PRO A 36 5.65 13.86 -1.30
N CYS A 37 6.28 14.97 -0.88
CA CYS A 37 5.99 16.30 -1.43
C CYS A 37 6.81 16.65 -2.68
N GLY A 38 7.62 15.74 -3.21
CA GLY A 38 8.31 15.99 -4.48
C GLY A 38 7.50 15.49 -5.67
N ASP A 39 7.49 16.26 -6.74
CA ASP A 39 6.88 15.85 -8.00
C ASP A 39 7.78 14.82 -8.70
N THR A 40 7.20 13.71 -9.19
CA THR A 40 7.93 12.68 -9.92
C THR A 40 7.05 12.01 -10.98
N THR A 41 7.67 11.24 -11.87
CA THR A 41 7.02 10.30 -12.76
C THR A 41 7.62 8.91 -12.56
N VAL A 42 6.78 7.90 -12.40
CA VAL A 42 7.21 6.54 -12.09
C VAL A 42 7.07 5.60 -13.28
N ALA A 43 7.98 4.62 -13.36
CA ALA A 43 7.81 3.41 -14.14
C ALA A 43 7.15 2.32 -13.28
N ARG A 44 6.62 1.29 -13.94
CA ARG A 44 6.29 0.04 -13.25
C ARG A 44 7.52 -0.44 -12.49
N SER A 45 7.31 -0.97 -11.28
CA SER A 45 8.38 -1.43 -10.40
C SER A 45 9.29 -0.37 -9.76
N ASP A 46 9.10 0.92 -10.04
CA ASP A 46 9.76 2.00 -9.28
C ASP A 46 9.21 2.05 -7.84
N GLY A 47 10.02 2.53 -6.89
CA GLY A 47 9.54 2.90 -5.57
C GLY A 47 8.80 4.25 -5.65
N PHE A 48 7.62 4.37 -5.03
CA PHE A 48 6.84 5.60 -5.05
C PHE A 48 6.60 6.16 -3.65
N SER A 49 7.15 7.35 -3.37
CA SER A 49 6.94 7.99 -2.06
C SER A 49 5.51 8.50 -1.89
N LEU A 50 4.79 7.86 -0.98
CA LEU A 50 3.40 8.12 -0.65
C LEU A 50 3.30 8.57 0.82
N GLY A 51 2.66 9.70 1.05
CA GLY A 51 2.40 10.21 2.39
C GLY A 51 0.97 9.97 2.84
N PHE A 52 0.78 9.75 4.13
CA PHE A 52 -0.50 9.79 4.82
C PHE A 52 -0.39 10.79 5.96
N ALA A 53 -1.32 11.74 6.01
CA ALA A 53 -1.45 12.71 7.10
C ALA A 53 -2.69 12.37 7.92
N PHE A 54 -2.58 12.41 9.24
CA PHE A 54 -3.65 12.17 10.19
C PHE A 54 -3.91 13.43 11.01
N ALA A 55 -5.15 13.92 10.98
CA ALA A 55 -5.57 15.11 11.70
C ALA A 55 -7.10 15.17 11.82
N GLY A 56 -7.62 16.18 12.53
CA GLY A 56 -9.04 16.50 12.46
C GLY A 56 -9.49 16.81 11.02
N LYS A 57 -10.73 16.46 10.66
CA LYS A 57 -11.26 16.62 9.30
C LYS A 57 -11.03 18.02 8.73
N THR A 58 -11.28 19.04 9.55
CA THR A 58 -11.20 20.46 9.18
C THR A 58 -9.76 20.94 8.98
N SER A 59 -8.77 20.27 9.57
CA SER A 59 -7.34 20.61 9.43
C SER A 59 -6.82 20.41 8.01
N PHE A 60 -7.53 19.68 7.16
CA PHE A 60 -7.20 19.51 5.75
C PHE A 60 -7.82 20.56 4.82
N TYR A 61 -8.58 21.51 5.37
CA TYR A 61 -9.29 22.54 4.61
C TYR A 61 -8.80 23.93 4.98
N PHE A 62 -8.47 24.72 3.96
CA PHE A 62 -8.24 26.14 4.09
C PHE A 62 -9.56 26.89 3.98
N ASN A 63 -9.81 27.83 4.91
CA ASN A 63 -11.07 28.57 5.02
C ASN A 63 -12.31 27.67 4.91
N THR A 64 -12.25 26.49 5.57
CA THR A 64 -13.32 25.47 5.69
C THR A 64 -13.89 24.89 4.39
N THR A 65 -13.42 25.34 3.22
CA THR A 65 -14.05 25.06 1.92
C THR A 65 -13.09 24.43 0.93
N GLN A 66 -11.83 24.86 0.92
CA GLN A 66 -10.84 24.39 -0.02
C GLN A 66 -9.96 23.31 0.61
N GLN A 67 -10.13 22.06 0.22
CA GLN A 67 -9.21 21.00 0.63
C GLN A 67 -7.84 21.23 -0.03
N LEU A 68 -6.78 21.36 0.76
CA LEU A 68 -5.40 21.48 0.27
C LEU A 68 -4.63 20.18 0.47
N SER A 69 -3.52 20.04 -0.24
CA SER A 69 -2.58 18.93 -0.01
C SER A 69 -1.90 19.12 1.34
N PRO A 70 -1.62 18.06 2.11
CA PRO A 70 -0.76 18.10 3.29
C PRO A 70 0.64 18.69 3.07
N CYS A 71 1.10 18.80 1.82
CA CYS A 71 2.34 19.50 1.46
C CYS A 71 2.20 21.04 1.41
N ASP A 72 0.98 21.58 1.56
CA ASP A 72 0.70 23.01 1.53
C ASP A 72 0.86 23.61 2.94
N SER A 73 1.78 24.56 3.09
CA SER A 73 2.11 25.18 4.38
C SER A 73 0.94 25.94 5.01
N ARG A 74 -0.07 26.33 4.22
CA ARG A 74 -1.25 27.05 4.73
C ARG A 74 -2.15 26.21 5.62
N LEU A 75 -2.02 24.87 5.58
CA LEU A 75 -2.81 24.00 6.45
C LEU A 75 -2.33 24.01 7.91
N GLY A 76 -1.10 24.45 8.20
CA GLY A 76 -0.58 24.48 9.57
C GLY A 76 -0.58 23.10 10.27
N LEU A 77 -0.46 22.01 9.50
CA LEU A 77 -0.50 20.64 10.04
C LEU A 77 0.63 20.42 11.06
N SER A 78 1.83 20.94 10.77
CA SER A 78 3.00 20.87 11.65
C SER A 78 2.78 21.50 13.03
N SER A 79 1.94 22.52 13.14
CA SER A 79 1.61 23.19 14.40
C SER A 79 0.39 22.58 15.12
N SER A 80 -0.28 21.60 14.50
CA SER A 80 -1.57 21.06 14.96
C SER A 80 -1.47 19.64 15.52
N ASN A 81 -0.29 19.18 15.93
CA ASN A 81 -0.02 17.81 16.40
C ASN A 81 -0.51 16.71 15.41
N SER A 82 -0.52 17.02 14.11
CA SER A 82 -0.87 16.04 13.09
C SER A 82 0.20 14.96 12.98
N LEU A 83 -0.21 13.73 12.67
CA LEU A 83 0.73 12.63 12.45
C LEU A 83 0.96 12.43 10.96
N PHE A 84 2.12 11.90 10.62
CA PHE A 84 2.46 11.53 9.25
C PHE A 84 3.02 10.12 9.20
N ALA A 85 2.61 9.35 8.20
CA ALA A 85 3.24 8.08 7.83
C ALA A 85 3.68 8.17 6.37
N ILE A 86 4.92 7.81 6.09
CA ILE A 86 5.49 7.86 4.74
C ILE A 86 5.88 6.45 4.36
N PHE A 87 5.42 6.02 3.19
CA PHE A 87 5.74 4.72 2.63
C PHE A 87 6.33 4.89 1.26
N ARG A 88 7.08 3.88 0.82
CA ARG A 88 7.64 3.82 -0.52
C ARG A 88 7.35 2.47 -1.18
N PRO A 89 6.06 2.14 -1.42
CA PRO A 89 5.66 0.91 -2.10
C PRO A 89 6.21 0.87 -3.52
N LYS A 90 6.33 -0.35 -4.05
CA LYS A 90 6.68 -0.60 -5.43
C LYS A 90 5.44 -0.42 -6.34
N VAL A 91 5.60 0.31 -7.42
CA VAL A 91 4.51 0.64 -8.34
C VAL A 91 4.03 -0.62 -9.06
N ASP A 92 2.70 -0.79 -9.06
CA ASP A 92 2.00 -1.95 -9.60
C ASP A 92 2.22 -3.28 -8.85
N GLU A 93 2.67 -3.20 -7.60
CA GLU A 93 2.74 -4.34 -6.69
C GLU A 93 1.70 -4.18 -5.57
N ILE A 94 0.87 -5.20 -5.35
CA ILE A 94 -0.13 -5.17 -4.27
C ILE A 94 0.59 -5.14 -2.93
N SER A 95 0.47 -4.01 -2.24
CA SER A 95 1.13 -3.77 -0.96
C SER A 95 0.10 -3.58 0.14
N LEU A 96 0.36 -4.15 1.33
CA LEU A 96 -0.39 -3.85 2.56
C LEU A 96 0.49 -2.99 3.48
N LEU A 97 0.16 -1.71 3.59
CA LEU A 97 0.84 -0.80 4.49
C LEU A 97 0.23 -0.90 5.87
N THR A 98 1.08 -0.95 6.91
CA THR A 98 0.61 -0.98 8.30
C THR A 98 1.08 0.27 9.04
N VAL A 99 0.15 0.97 9.70
CA VAL A 99 0.46 2.11 10.58
C VAL A 99 0.19 1.70 12.03
N ASN A 100 1.24 1.71 12.84
CA ASN A 100 1.17 1.44 14.28
C ASN A 100 1.05 2.78 15.04
N SER A 101 -0.17 3.22 15.37
CA SER A 101 -0.35 4.48 16.11
C SER A 101 -1.70 4.59 16.84
N THR A 102 -2.00 3.66 17.72
CA THR A 102 -3.36 3.54 18.27
C THR A 102 -3.81 4.69 19.17
N THR A 103 -2.94 5.25 20.02
CA THR A 103 -3.33 6.33 20.95
C THR A 103 -3.42 7.71 20.28
N SER A 104 -2.71 7.92 19.17
CA SER A 104 -2.61 9.23 18.53
C SER A 104 -3.62 9.40 17.39
N LEU A 105 -4.13 8.29 16.82
CA LEU A 105 -5.14 8.31 15.76
C LEU A 105 -6.54 8.68 16.25
N GLU A 106 -6.89 8.31 17.50
CA GLU A 106 -8.19 8.65 18.11
C GLU A 106 -8.39 10.17 18.22
N ASN A 107 -7.30 10.92 18.43
CA ASN A 107 -7.30 12.38 18.48
C ASN A 107 -7.23 13.04 17.09
N ASN A 108 -6.79 12.30 16.07
CA ASN A 108 -6.48 12.79 14.73
C ASN A 108 -7.39 12.14 13.66
N GLY A 109 -8.66 11.96 14.00
CA GLY A 109 -9.62 10.99 13.45
C GLY A 109 -9.85 10.87 11.94
N TYR A 110 -9.15 11.61 11.09
CA TYR A 110 -9.21 11.51 9.64
C TYR A 110 -7.83 11.36 9.01
N MET A 111 -7.76 10.59 7.93
CA MET A 111 -6.56 10.36 7.12
C MET A 111 -6.71 10.93 5.70
N VAL A 112 -5.67 11.59 5.22
CA VAL A 112 -5.51 12.02 3.82
C VAL A 112 -4.23 11.42 3.25
N ALA A 113 -4.36 10.71 2.13
CA ALA A 113 -3.22 10.27 1.34
C ALA A 113 -2.79 11.41 0.40
N PHE A 114 -1.49 11.58 0.20
CA PHE A 114 -0.96 12.68 -0.59
C PHE A 114 0.37 12.36 -1.26
N ALA A 115 0.59 12.98 -2.42
CA ALA A 115 1.90 13.03 -3.05
C ALA A 115 2.01 14.23 -4.03
N GLY A 116 3.24 14.69 -4.27
CA GLY A 116 3.56 15.83 -5.12
C GLY A 116 3.37 17.19 -4.44
N ARG A 117 3.83 18.26 -5.12
CA ARG A 117 3.66 19.65 -4.68
C ARG A 117 3.08 20.53 -5.78
N LYS A 118 3.69 20.55 -6.96
CA LYS A 118 3.12 21.29 -8.11
C LYS A 118 1.89 20.57 -8.65
N TYR A 119 1.95 19.24 -8.72
CA TYR A 119 0.83 18.39 -9.13
C TYR A 119 0.31 17.63 -7.91
N ALA A 120 0.06 18.35 -6.83
CA ALA A 120 -0.28 17.76 -5.54
C ALA A 120 -1.61 17.00 -5.59
N ALA A 121 -1.52 15.69 -5.75
CA ALA A 121 -2.64 14.79 -5.63
C ALA A 121 -2.93 14.55 -4.15
N ARG A 122 -4.20 14.43 -3.81
CA ARG A 122 -4.67 14.13 -2.45
C ARG A 122 -5.97 13.36 -2.48
N SER A 123 -6.16 12.45 -1.54
CA SER A 123 -7.45 11.78 -1.36
C SER A 123 -8.42 12.66 -0.58
N THR A 124 -9.72 12.36 -0.66
CA THR A 124 -10.69 12.92 0.29
C THR A 124 -10.38 12.41 1.71
N PRO A 125 -10.63 13.19 2.78
CA PRO A 125 -10.43 12.71 4.14
C PRO A 125 -11.27 11.46 4.43
N ALA A 126 -10.60 10.38 4.81
CA ALA A 126 -11.24 9.13 5.25
C ALA A 126 -11.32 9.12 6.77
N PHE A 127 -12.47 8.72 7.34
CA PHE A 127 -12.59 8.54 8.77
C PHE A 127 -11.74 7.35 9.21
N VAL A 128 -10.96 7.53 10.28
CA VAL A 128 -10.06 6.53 10.83
C VAL A 128 -10.52 6.13 12.22
N ALA A 129 -10.63 7.08 13.14
CA ALA A 129 -10.93 6.79 14.52
C ALA A 129 -11.57 7.97 15.24
N ASN A 130 -12.28 7.67 16.32
CA ASN A 130 -12.63 8.59 17.38
C ASN A 130 -12.66 7.82 18.72
N SER A 131 -13.15 8.45 19.78
CA SER A 131 -13.27 7.82 21.11
C SER A 131 -14.15 6.57 21.16
N THR A 132 -14.96 6.31 20.14
CA THR A 132 -15.97 5.24 20.14
C THR A 132 -15.69 4.17 19.09
N TYR A 133 -15.22 4.56 17.91
CA TYR A 133 -15.04 3.68 16.76
C TYR A 133 -13.69 3.88 16.08
N ILE A 134 -13.16 2.80 15.51
CA ILE A 134 -11.97 2.80 14.66
C ILE A 134 -12.19 1.90 13.43
N VAL A 135 -11.81 2.40 12.26
CA VAL A 135 -11.74 1.65 11.00
C VAL A 135 -10.29 1.27 10.78
N THR A 136 -10.02 -0.02 10.65
CA THR A 136 -8.65 -0.57 10.62
C THR A 136 -8.23 -1.10 9.26
N SER A 137 -9.13 -1.14 8.28
CA SER A 137 -8.85 -1.69 6.95
C SER A 137 -9.32 -0.73 5.87
N PHE A 138 -8.37 -0.28 5.06
CA PHE A 138 -8.61 0.62 3.93
C PHE A 138 -8.09 -0.01 2.64
N THR A 139 -8.67 0.39 1.52
CA THR A 139 -8.11 0.12 0.20
C THR A 139 -8.05 1.42 -0.59
N LEU A 140 -6.86 1.73 -1.10
CA LEU A 140 -6.56 2.95 -1.83
C LEU A 140 -6.11 2.61 -3.25
N ALA A 141 -6.83 3.14 -4.23
CA ALA A 141 -6.41 3.11 -5.63
C ALA A 141 -5.65 4.38 -5.96
N LEU A 142 -4.47 4.23 -6.57
CA LEU A 142 -3.66 5.31 -7.11
C LEU A 142 -3.76 5.30 -8.64
N GLU A 143 -4.28 6.37 -9.20
CA GLU A 143 -4.45 6.52 -10.65
C GLU A 143 -3.28 7.32 -11.23
N PHE A 144 -2.51 6.71 -12.13
CA PHE A 144 -1.40 7.36 -12.82
C PHE A 144 -1.74 7.62 -14.29
N GLN A 145 -1.28 8.75 -14.80
CA GLN A 145 -1.33 9.06 -16.22
C GLN A 145 0.07 9.42 -16.69
N LYS A 146 0.60 8.63 -17.64
CA LYS A 146 1.98 8.78 -18.14
C LYS A 146 3.01 8.83 -17.00
N GLY A 147 2.82 7.99 -15.98
CA GLY A 147 3.70 7.89 -14.80
C GLY A 147 3.49 8.97 -13.75
N ARG A 148 2.60 9.94 -13.96
CA ARG A 148 2.28 10.97 -12.96
C ARG A 148 1.00 10.61 -12.24
N LEU A 149 1.04 10.61 -10.91
CA LEU A 149 -0.15 10.43 -10.09
C LEU A 149 -1.16 11.56 -10.36
N GLN A 150 -2.40 11.18 -10.64
CA GLN A 150 -3.51 12.11 -10.88
C GLN A 150 -4.47 12.11 -9.68
N ASN A 151 -4.91 10.93 -9.26
CA ASN A 151 -5.99 10.81 -8.29
C ASN A 151 -5.75 9.68 -7.28
N PHE A 152 -6.46 9.81 -6.17
CA PHE A 152 -6.58 8.81 -5.13
C PHE A 152 -8.04 8.45 -4.94
N TYR A 153 -8.35 7.16 -4.89
CA TYR A 153 -9.72 6.69 -4.63
C TYR A 153 -9.74 5.72 -3.45
N TRP A 154 -10.44 6.13 -2.39
CA TRP A 154 -10.78 5.21 -1.31
C TRP A 154 -11.89 4.28 -1.77
N LYS A 155 -11.62 2.99 -1.72
CA LYS A 155 -12.65 1.98 -1.94
C LYS A 155 -13.46 1.83 -0.66
N ARG A 156 -14.77 1.98 -0.77
CA ARG A 156 -15.72 1.67 0.30
C ARG A 156 -16.27 0.28 0.05
N ASP A 157 -15.90 -0.67 0.91
CA ASP A 157 -16.36 -2.06 0.80
C ASP A 157 -17.76 -2.27 1.40
N GLY A 158 -18.34 -1.23 2.01
CA GLY A 158 -19.61 -1.32 2.71
C GLY A 158 -19.51 -2.18 3.96
N CYS A 159 -20.65 -2.57 4.49
CA CYS A 159 -20.73 -3.24 5.78
C CYS A 159 -20.81 -4.76 5.70
N ALA A 160 -20.63 -5.35 4.50
CA ALA A 160 -20.59 -6.80 4.33
C ALA A 160 -19.48 -7.43 5.18
N LYS A 161 -18.36 -6.72 5.41
CA LYS A 161 -17.28 -7.20 6.28
C LYS A 161 -17.61 -7.18 7.78
N CYS A 162 -18.71 -6.53 8.19
CA CYS A 162 -19.11 -6.45 9.60
C CYS A 162 -20.02 -7.60 10.03
N SER A 163 -20.54 -8.39 9.10
CA SER A 163 -21.47 -9.48 9.44
C SER A 163 -20.73 -10.62 10.13
N GLY A 164 -21.29 -11.13 11.23
CA GLY A 164 -20.80 -12.34 11.91
C GLY A 164 -20.08 -12.13 13.25
N SER A 165 -19.91 -10.88 13.71
CA SER A 165 -19.38 -10.60 15.05
C SER A 165 -19.95 -9.31 15.65
N SER A 166 -20.32 -9.36 16.94
CA SER A 166 -20.90 -8.23 17.68
C SER A 166 -19.92 -7.08 17.97
N ASN A 167 -18.63 -7.29 17.68
CA ASN A 167 -17.56 -6.32 17.89
C ASN A 167 -17.43 -5.30 16.75
N PHE A 168 -18.08 -5.56 15.61
CA PHE A 168 -18.05 -4.70 14.44
C PHE A 168 -19.34 -3.88 14.32
N VAL A 169 -19.19 -2.66 13.85
CA VAL A 169 -20.28 -1.70 13.63
C VAL A 169 -20.17 -1.13 12.23
N CYS A 170 -21.29 -1.15 11.53
CA CYS A 170 -21.46 -0.52 10.23
C CYS A 170 -21.64 0.99 10.41
N LEU A 171 -20.63 1.79 10.03
CA LEU A 171 -20.70 3.25 10.08
C LEU A 171 -21.23 3.79 8.76
N ASN A 172 -22.32 4.57 8.82
CA ASN A 172 -22.92 5.30 7.69
C ASN A 172 -23.20 4.42 6.46
N ASN A 173 -23.43 3.12 6.64
CA ASN A 173 -23.57 2.12 5.58
C ASN A 173 -22.37 2.05 4.60
N GLN A 174 -21.19 2.51 5.02
CA GLN A 174 -20.02 2.68 4.17
C GLN A 174 -18.79 1.94 4.67
N ASP A 175 -18.53 2.03 5.97
CA ASP A 175 -17.28 1.54 6.55
C ASP A 175 -17.55 0.57 7.69
N CYS A 176 -16.72 -0.46 7.76
CA CYS A 176 -16.75 -1.41 8.86
C CYS A 176 -15.79 -0.99 9.96
N ALA A 177 -16.33 -0.65 11.12
CA ALA A 177 -15.56 -0.17 12.27
C ALA A 177 -15.61 -1.16 13.43
N ILE A 178 -14.65 -1.04 14.32
CA ILE A 178 -14.56 -1.75 15.60
C ILE A 178 -14.80 -0.73 16.70
N LYS A 179 -15.45 -1.13 17.80
CA LYS A 179 -15.52 -0.28 18.99
C LYS A 179 -14.12 -0.08 19.57
N THR A 180 -13.73 1.17 19.82
CA THR A 180 -12.40 1.54 20.32
C THR A 180 -12.04 0.81 21.64
N SER A 181 -13.04 0.52 22.49
CA SER A 181 -12.87 -0.27 23.73
C SER A 181 -12.43 -1.71 23.50
N ASN A 182 -12.64 -2.28 22.31
CA ASN A 182 -12.23 -3.65 22.00
C ASN A 182 -10.76 -3.73 21.58
N CYS A 183 -10.12 -2.60 21.33
CA CYS A 183 -8.73 -2.54 20.91
C CYS A 183 -7.78 -2.79 22.08
N LYS A 184 -6.70 -3.54 21.85
CA LYS A 184 -5.69 -3.90 22.88
C LYS A 184 -5.17 -2.70 23.68
N ASN A 185 -5.00 -1.56 23.02
CA ASN A 185 -4.46 -0.35 23.66
C ASN A 185 -5.46 0.37 24.57
N ASN A 186 -6.74 0.00 24.50
CA ASN A 186 -7.81 0.50 25.35
C ASN A 186 -8.33 -0.58 26.32
N GLY A 187 -7.52 -1.60 26.60
CA GLY A 187 -7.86 -2.69 27.51
C GLY A 187 -8.65 -3.84 26.89
N GLY A 188 -8.89 -3.81 25.57
CA GLY A 188 -9.53 -4.90 24.84
C GLY A 188 -8.56 -6.01 24.39
N THR A 189 -9.02 -6.91 23.52
CA THR A 189 -8.23 -8.07 23.04
C THR A 189 -7.91 -8.02 21.55
N VAL A 190 -8.51 -7.09 20.80
CA VAL A 190 -8.41 -7.00 19.33
C VAL A 190 -7.25 -6.08 18.93
N ASP A 191 -6.43 -6.52 17.97
CA ASP A 191 -5.43 -5.64 17.36
C ASP A 191 -6.12 -4.69 16.37
N CYS A 192 -6.02 -3.39 16.64
CA CYS A 192 -6.63 -2.33 15.84
C CYS A 192 -5.59 -1.53 15.02
N SER A 193 -4.46 -2.16 14.67
CA SER A 193 -3.49 -1.58 13.75
C SER A 193 -4.14 -1.24 12.40
N LEU A 194 -3.80 -0.09 11.83
CA LEU A 194 -4.34 0.32 10.53
C LEU A 194 -3.63 -0.42 9.41
N GLY A 195 -4.38 -1.12 8.56
CA GLY A 195 -3.94 -1.70 7.30
C GLY A 195 -4.50 -0.93 6.10
N ILE A 196 -3.63 -0.57 5.17
CA ILE A 196 -3.99 0.13 3.93
C ILE A 196 -3.49 -0.69 2.75
N GLN A 197 -4.42 -1.33 2.04
CA GLN A 197 -4.11 -2.04 0.82
C GLN A 197 -4.01 -1.06 -0.35
N LEU A 198 -2.93 -1.16 -1.13
CA LEU A 198 -2.71 -0.33 -2.31
C LEU A 198 -3.04 -1.07 -3.59
N ALA A 199 -3.51 -0.31 -4.56
CA ALA A 199 -3.73 -0.75 -5.92
C ALA A 199 -3.37 0.39 -6.88
N PHE A 200 -2.91 0.02 -8.07
CA PHE A 200 -2.47 0.97 -9.09
C PHE A 200 -3.32 0.81 -10.34
N SER A 201 -3.58 1.93 -11.01
CA SER A 201 -4.30 1.99 -12.29
C SER A 201 -3.71 3.03 -13.22
N GLY A 202 -4.03 2.91 -14.51
CA GLY A 202 -3.62 3.86 -15.54
C GLY A 202 -2.31 3.47 -16.20
N THR A 203 -1.40 4.42 -16.43
CA THR A 203 -0.15 4.18 -17.17
C THR A 203 1.07 4.76 -16.49
N ASP A 204 2.21 4.09 -16.65
CA ASP A 204 3.53 4.53 -16.19
C ASP A 204 4.20 5.51 -17.17
N LYS A 205 5.41 5.97 -16.86
CA LYS A 205 6.15 6.96 -17.68
C LYS A 205 6.55 6.43 -19.08
N HIS A 206 6.53 5.12 -19.27
CA HIS A 206 6.76 4.42 -20.53
C HIS A 206 5.47 3.99 -21.22
N LEU A 207 4.31 4.48 -20.75
CA LEU A 207 2.98 4.14 -21.24
C LEU A 207 2.57 2.67 -21.02
N GLN A 208 3.28 1.94 -20.16
CA GLN A 208 2.88 0.61 -19.74
C GLN A 208 1.69 0.69 -18.79
N ALA A 209 0.73 -0.22 -18.94
CA ALA A 209 -0.46 -0.27 -18.11
C ALA A 209 -0.13 -0.74 -16.68
N LEU A 210 -0.73 -0.08 -15.68
CA LEU A 210 -0.75 -0.50 -14.28
C LEU A 210 -2.06 -1.24 -14.02
N ASN A 211 -1.99 -2.49 -13.56
CA ASN A 211 -3.12 -3.43 -13.57
C ASN A 211 -3.47 -4.03 -12.21
N SER A 212 -2.69 -3.78 -11.16
CA SER A 212 -2.94 -4.30 -9.81
C SER A 212 -4.34 -3.97 -9.28
N TRP A 213 -5.01 -2.91 -9.75
CA TRP A 213 -6.44 -2.67 -9.46
C TRP A 213 -7.37 -3.81 -9.87
N TYR A 214 -7.17 -4.42 -11.04
CA TYR A 214 -7.96 -5.56 -11.49
C TYR A 214 -7.71 -6.80 -10.62
N GLU A 215 -6.47 -6.96 -10.14
CA GLU A 215 -6.11 -8.05 -9.23
C GLU A 215 -6.77 -7.88 -7.86
N VAL A 216 -6.95 -6.65 -7.37
CA VAL A 216 -7.74 -6.39 -6.14
C VAL A 216 -9.23 -6.77 -6.32
N ALA A 217 -9.78 -6.70 -7.53
CA ALA A 217 -11.12 -7.22 -7.80
C ALA A 217 -11.18 -8.76 -7.74
N ASN A 218 -10.11 -9.44 -8.15
CA ASN A 218 -10.02 -10.91 -8.08
C ASN A 218 -9.69 -11.42 -6.68
N LEU A 219 -8.87 -10.69 -5.92
CA LEU A 219 -8.60 -10.97 -4.50
C LEU A 219 -9.87 -10.88 -3.64
N ARG A 220 -10.91 -10.16 -4.07
CA ARG A 220 -12.22 -10.12 -3.38
C ARG A 220 -12.99 -11.45 -3.42
N GLN A 221 -12.70 -12.37 -4.34
CA GLN A 221 -13.34 -13.70 -4.34
C GLN A 221 -12.88 -14.56 -3.15
N TYR A 222 -11.69 -14.30 -2.63
CA TYR A 222 -11.16 -14.93 -1.44
C TYR A 222 -11.26 -13.92 -0.31
N SER A 223 -12.28 -14.04 0.55
CA SER A 223 -12.45 -13.22 1.77
C SER A 223 -11.09 -12.85 2.38
N LEU A 224 -10.61 -11.64 2.08
CA LEU A 224 -9.23 -11.23 2.34
C LEU A 224 -8.90 -11.25 3.84
N TYR A 225 -9.93 -11.22 4.68
CA TYR A 225 -9.77 -11.47 6.11
C TYR A 225 -9.10 -12.83 6.38
N GLY A 226 -9.56 -13.91 5.75
CA GLY A 226 -9.04 -15.26 6.00
C GLY A 226 -7.64 -15.51 5.41
N VAL A 227 -7.31 -14.91 4.26
CA VAL A 227 -5.98 -15.07 3.66
C VAL A 227 -4.95 -14.19 4.38
N TYR A 228 -5.29 -12.96 4.74
CA TYR A 228 -4.36 -12.04 5.41
C TYR A 228 -4.24 -12.26 6.92
N SER A 229 -5.30 -12.72 7.63
CA SER A 229 -5.17 -13.14 9.03
C SER A 229 -4.19 -14.31 9.14
N ASN A 230 -4.31 -15.29 8.23
CA ASN A 230 -3.44 -16.46 8.20
C ASN A 230 -2.00 -16.09 7.79
N LEU A 231 -1.79 -15.13 6.89
CA LEU A 231 -0.45 -14.63 6.56
C LEU A 231 0.19 -13.88 7.73
N LYS A 232 -0.56 -13.02 8.42
CA LYS A 232 -0.07 -12.30 9.61
C LYS A 232 0.24 -13.26 10.75
N ASP A 233 -0.62 -14.23 11.02
CA ASP A 233 -0.39 -15.28 12.02
C ASP A 233 0.79 -16.16 11.61
N SER A 234 0.93 -16.51 10.32
CA SER A 234 2.07 -17.30 9.82
C SER A 234 3.40 -16.56 9.92
N LEU A 235 3.45 -15.25 9.63
CA LEU A 235 4.65 -14.42 9.80
C LEU A 235 4.99 -14.21 11.28
N THR A 236 3.98 -14.01 12.13
CA THR A 236 4.16 -13.84 13.58
C THR A 236 4.64 -15.14 14.23
N ASN A 237 4.11 -16.29 13.80
CA ASN A 237 4.52 -17.61 14.28
C ASN A 237 5.93 -18.00 13.80
N GLN A 238 6.32 -17.63 12.57
CA GLN A 238 7.71 -17.80 12.13
C GLN A 238 8.66 -16.92 12.94
N TYR A 239 8.31 -15.66 13.20
CA TYR A 239 9.14 -14.77 14.01
C TYR A 239 9.36 -15.29 15.45
N ASN A 240 8.32 -15.84 16.07
CA ASN A 240 8.39 -16.49 17.40
C ASN A 240 9.07 -17.87 17.40
N SER A 241 9.42 -18.42 16.24
CA SER A 241 10.19 -19.67 16.12
C SER A 241 11.69 -19.44 15.93
N PHE A 242 12.09 -18.20 15.62
CA PHE A 242 13.49 -17.82 15.41
C PHE A 242 14.10 -17.03 16.59
N PHE A 243 13.30 -16.66 17.59
CA PHE A 243 13.69 -16.01 18.85
C PHE A 243 12.93 -16.61 20.02
#